data_AF-A0A7V1PUT2-F1
#
_entry.id   AF-A0A7V1PUT2-F1
#
_cell.length_a   1.000
_cell.length_b   1.000
_cell.length_c   1.000
_cell.angle_alpha   90.00
_cell.angle_beta   90.00
_cell.angle_gamma   90.00
#
_symmetry.space_group_name_H-M   'P 1'
#
loop_
_entity.id
_entity.type
_entity.pdbx_description
1 polymer ?
#
loop_
_entity_poly.entity_id
_entity_poly.type
_entity_poly.pdbx_seq_one_letter_code
_entity_poly.pdbx_strand_id
1 'polypeptide(L)'
;MDYSRKHIFLNGFMGVGKSRIGRSLAQRLNRPFVDTDTLIERRAGCAIREIFDKEGESGFREMERRVIAETAAGETPLVIAAGGGALVD
;
A
#
# COMPACT_ATOMS: atom_id res chain seq x y z
N MET A 1 24.02 4.62 -4.11
CA MET A 1 22.98 3.77 -4.72
C MET A 1 22.01 4.67 -5.46
N ASP A 2 21.77 4.40 -6.74
CA ASP A 2 20.74 5.11 -7.51
C ASP A 2 19.36 4.47 -7.23
N TYR A 3 18.47 5.22 -6.61
CA TYR A 3 17.08 4.80 -6.34
C TYR A 3 16.09 5.36 -7.39
N SER A 4 16.59 6.01 -8.45
CA SER A 4 15.79 6.68 -9.48
C SER A 4 14.74 5.76 -10.12
N ARG A 5 14.99 4.44 -10.17
CA ARG A 5 14.08 3.44 -10.74
C ARG A 5 13.45 2.46 -9.76
N LYS A 6 13.56 2.66 -8.45
CA LYS A 6 12.99 1.74 -7.45
C LYS A 6 11.72 2.28 -6.84
N HIS A 7 10.77 1.38 -6.52
CA HIS A 7 9.66 1.69 -5.64
C HIS A 7 10.16 2.06 -4.25
N ILE A 8 9.43 2.94 -3.57
CA ILE A 8 9.67 3.31 -2.18
C ILE A 8 8.44 2.89 -1.38
N PHE A 9 8.61 1.90 -0.50
CA PHE A 9 7.56 1.47 0.42
C PHE A 9 7.70 2.20 1.76
N LEU A 10 6.60 2.78 2.24
CA LEU A 10 6.47 3.39 3.55
C LEU A 10 5.65 2.45 4.42
N ASN A 11 6.29 1.86 5.43
CA ASN A 11 5.66 1.01 6.42
C ASN A 11 5.62 1.69 7.80
N GLY A 12 4.74 1.20 8.68
CA GLY A 12 4.56 1.67 10.04
C GLY A 12 3.09 1.58 10.47
N PHE A 13 2.81 1.83 11.75
CA PHE A 13 1.45 1.72 12.28
C PHE A 13 0.43 2.65 11.60
N MET A 14 -0.86 2.35 11.77
CA MET A 14 -1.94 3.25 11.35
C MET A 14 -1.80 4.59 12.09
N GLY A 15 -2.10 5.70 11.41
CA GLY A 15 -2.08 7.04 12.03
C GLY A 15 -0.70 7.72 12.13
N VAL A 16 0.42 7.04 11.86
CA VAL A 16 1.77 7.65 11.94
C VAL A 16 2.11 8.61 10.78
N GLY A 17 1.14 8.89 9.90
CA GLY A 17 1.29 9.89 8.84
C GLY A 17 1.86 9.37 7.51
N LYS A 18 1.90 8.05 7.28
CA LYS A 18 2.45 7.44 6.05
C LYS A 18 1.87 8.04 4.77
N SER A 19 0.55 8.18 4.67
CA SER A 19 -0.08 8.74 3.47
C SER A 19 0.24 10.24 3.29
N ARG A 20 0.45 10.99 4.38
CA ARG A 20 0.86 12.40 4.31
C ARG A 20 2.30 12.54 3.82
N ILE A 21 3.23 11.81 4.42
CA ILE A 21 4.65 11.82 4.02
C ILE A 21 4.82 11.22 2.62
N GLY A 22 4.11 10.14 2.30
CA GLY A 22 4.14 9.50 1.00
C GLY A 22 3.71 10.41 -0.14
N ARG A 23 2.60 11.15 0.02
CA ARG A 23 2.19 12.15 -0.98
C ARG A 23 3.23 13.25 -1.17
N SER A 24 3.81 13.77 -0.08
CA SER A 24 4.85 14.80 -0.18
C SER A 24 6.12 14.27 -0.86
N LEU A 25 6.53 13.04 -0.54
CA LEU A 25 7.69 12.40 -1.16
C LEU A 25 7.45 12.12 -2.65
N ALA A 26 6.27 11.61 -3.00
CA ALA A 26 5.87 11.36 -4.38
C ALA A 26 5.94 12.62 -5.24
N GLN A 27 5.42 13.74 -4.73
CA GLN A 27 5.53 15.05 -5.39
C GLN A 27 6.99 15.48 -5.61
N ARG A 28 7.84 15.36 -4.59
CA ARG A 28 9.27 15.73 -4.69
C ARG A 28 10.05 14.87 -5.69
N LEU A 29 9.66 13.61 -5.83
CA LEU A 29 10.29 12.66 -6.75
C LEU A 29 9.64 12.63 -8.13
N ASN A 30 8.56 13.40 -8.35
CA ASN A 30 7.72 13.32 -9.54
C ASN A 30 7.26 11.88 -9.86
N ARG A 31 6.75 11.18 -8.84
CA ARG A 31 6.28 9.79 -8.94
C ARG A 31 4.81 9.68 -8.54
N PRO A 32 4.08 8.67 -9.02
CA PRO A 32 2.75 8.38 -8.51
C PRO A 32 2.82 7.89 -7.05
N PHE A 33 1.79 8.25 -6.30
CA PHE A 33 1.56 7.77 -4.93
C PHE A 33 0.46 6.71 -4.91
N VAL A 34 0.68 5.60 -4.21
CA VAL A 34 -0.29 4.54 -3.99
C VAL A 34 -0.45 4.29 -2.50
N ASP A 35 -1.68 4.14 -2.04
CA ASP A 35 -2.01 3.67 -0.69
C ASP A 35 -2.67 2.30 -0.84
N THR A 36 -2.05 1.24 -0.30
CA THR A 36 -2.51 -0.14 -0.52
C THR A 36 -3.87 -0.39 0.09
N ASP A 37 -4.17 0.23 1.23
CA ASP A 37 -5.47 0.09 1.90
C ASP A 37 -6.59 0.64 1.01
N THR A 38 -6.37 1.84 0.45
CA THR A 38 -7.32 2.43 -0.51
C THR A 38 -7.45 1.58 -1.78
N LEU A 39 -6.37 0.95 -2.25
CA LEU A 39 -6.41 0.10 -3.44
C LEU A 39 -7.18 -1.20 -3.19
N ILE A 40 -7.02 -1.79 -2.00
CA ILE A 40 -7.78 -2.96 -1.55
C ILE A 40 -9.27 -2.63 -1.51
N GLU A 41 -9.67 -1.54 -0.85
CA GLU A 41 -11.08 -1.13 -0.75
C GLU A 41 -11.71 -0.91 -2.14
N ARG A 42 -10.98 -0.23 -3.03
CA ARG A 42 -11.44 0.00 -4.41
C ARG A 42 -11.64 -1.29 -5.19
N ARG A 43 -10.77 -2.30 -5.01
CA ARG A 43 -10.87 -3.59 -5.71
C ARG A 43 -11.93 -4.50 -5.12
N ALA A 44 -12.07 -4.49 -3.79
CA ALA A 44 -13.08 -5.26 -3.08
C ALA A 44 -14.49 -4.64 -3.17
N GLY A 45 -14.58 -3.35 -3.52
CA GLY A 45 -15.85 -2.61 -3.61
C GLY A 45 -16.52 -2.37 -2.26
N CYS A 46 -15.79 -2.56 -1.15
CA CYS A 46 -16.26 -2.37 0.22
C CYS A 46 -15.12 -1.91 1.13
N ALA A 47 -15.44 -1.44 2.33
CA ALA A 47 -14.43 -0.99 3.28
C ALA A 47 -13.63 -2.17 3.84
N ILE A 48 -12.36 -1.94 4.24
CA ILE A 48 -11.52 -3.01 4.84
C ILE A 48 -12.22 -3.66 6.04
N ARG A 49 -12.92 -2.87 6.85
CA ARG A 49 -13.69 -3.41 7.98
C ARG A 49 -14.70 -4.47 7.54
N GLU A 50 -15.40 -4.25 6.42
CA GLU A 50 -16.36 -5.23 5.89
C GLU A 50 -15.65 -6.48 5.34
N ILE A 51 -14.42 -6.34 4.84
CA ILE A 51 -13.59 -7.47 4.42
C ILE A 51 -13.24 -8.33 5.65
N PHE A 52 -12.80 -7.70 6.74
CA PHE A 52 -12.54 -8.41 8.00
C PHE A 52 -13.81 -9.10 8.53
N ASP A 53 -14.98 -8.45 8.46
CA ASP A 53 -16.24 -9.01 8.93
C ASP A 53 -16.69 -10.23 8.09
N LYS A 54 -16.40 -10.24 6.78
CA LYS A 54 -16.82 -11.31 5.84
C LYS A 54 -15.82 -12.45 5.70
N GLU A 55 -14.52 -12.14 5.64
CA GLU A 55 -13.45 -13.08 5.30
C GLU A 55 -12.41 -13.26 6.42
N GLY A 56 -12.54 -12.50 7.51
CA GLY A 56 -11.59 -12.51 8.60
C GLY A 56 -10.24 -11.90 8.23
N GLU A 57 -9.31 -11.94 9.19
CA GLU A 57 -7.96 -11.42 8.99
C GLU A 57 -7.21 -12.18 7.90
N SER A 58 -7.35 -13.51 7.83
CA SER A 58 -6.64 -14.32 6.84
C SER A 58 -6.99 -13.92 5.40
N GLY A 59 -8.28 -13.72 5.09
CA GLY A 59 -8.70 -13.29 3.75
C GLY A 59 -8.19 -11.89 3.42
N PHE A 60 -8.26 -10.95 4.38
CA PHE A 60 -7.66 -9.63 4.22
C PHE A 60 -6.16 -9.69 3.92
N ARG A 61 -5.39 -10.52 4.66
CA ARG A 61 -3.95 -10.67 4.46
C ARG A 61 -3.60 -11.25 3.10
N GLU A 62 -4.39 -12.20 2.59
CA GLU A 62 -4.20 -12.71 1.23
C GLU A 62 -4.41 -11.64 0.17
N MET A 63 -5.48 -10.84 0.31
CA MET A 63 -5.72 -9.69 -0.57
C MET A 63 -4.61 -8.65 -0.48
N GLU A 64 -4.15 -8.31 0.72
CA GLU A 64 -3.06 -7.37 0.97
C GLU A 64 -1.77 -7.81 0.27
N ARG A 65 -1.35 -9.07 0.46
CA ARG A 65 -0.18 -9.64 -0.22
C ARG A 65 -0.30 -9.57 -1.74
N ARG A 66 -1.47 -9.93 -2.28
CA ARG A 66 -1.73 -9.89 -3.72
C ARG A 66 -1.62 -8.46 -4.26
N VAL A 67 -2.24 -7.49 -3.60
CA VAL A 67 -2.19 -6.08 -4.01
C VAL A 67 -0.76 -5.54 -3.98
N ILE A 68 0.01 -5.87 -2.94
CA ILE A 68 1.42 -5.46 -2.83
C ILE A 68 2.25 -6.08 -3.97
N ALA A 69 2.10 -7.38 -4.23
CA ALA A 69 2.84 -8.08 -5.28
C ALA A 69 2.53 -7.50 -6.68
N GLU A 70 1.24 -7.30 -6.99
CA GLU A 70 0.81 -6.69 -8.25
C GLU A 70 1.35 -5.25 -8.41
N THR A 71 1.34 -4.47 -7.32
CA THR A 71 1.86 -3.09 -7.33
C THR A 71 3.38 -3.05 -7.52
N ALA A 72 4.10 -3.98 -6.88
CA ALA A 72 5.55 -4.09 -6.96
C ALA A 72 6.06 -4.63 -8.31
N ALA A 73 5.20 -5.31 -9.07
CA ALA A 73 5.54 -5.85 -10.39
C ALA A 73 5.53 -4.78 -11.51
N GLY A 74 5.02 -3.58 -11.24
CA GLY A 74 4.95 -2.50 -12.23
C GLY A 74 6.32 -1.87 -12.53
N GLU A 75 6.57 -1.51 -13.79
CA GLU A 75 7.86 -0.92 -14.19
C GLU A 75 8.00 0.56 -13.79
N THR A 76 6.89 1.24 -13.53
CA THR A 76 6.89 2.65 -13.14
C THR A 76 7.26 2.77 -11.66
N PRO A 77 8.31 3.51 -11.28
CA PRO A 77 8.68 3.70 -9.87
C PRO A 77 7.59 4.44 -9.09
N LEU A 78 7.16 3.86 -7.97
CA LEU A 78 6.08 4.39 -7.13
C LEU A 78 6.58 4.80 -5.75
N VAL A 79 5.82 5.67 -5.09
CA VAL A 79 5.85 5.80 -3.63
C VAL A 79 4.59 5.15 -3.07
N ILE A 80 4.76 4.15 -2.21
CA ILE A 80 3.70 3.25 -1.78
C ILE A 80 3.58 3.34 -0.25
N ALA A 81 2.42 3.71 0.28
CA ALA A 81 2.09 3.52 1.68
C ALA A 81 1.45 2.14 1.85
N ALA A 82 2.08 1.28 2.65
CA ALA A 82 1.56 -0.04 2.95
C ALA A 82 0.66 -0.02 4.20
N GLY A 83 -0.27 -0.96 4.30
CA GLY A 83 -1.08 -1.19 5.49
C GLY A 83 -0.21 -1.46 6.73
N GLY A 84 -0.72 -1.14 7.93
CA GLY A 84 0.08 -1.23 9.16
C GLY A 84 0.53 -2.64 9.53
N GLY A 85 -0.10 -3.67 8.95
CA GLY A 85 0.27 -5.08 9.13
C GLY A 85 0.94 -5.72 7.92
N ALA A 86 1.29 -4.95 6.88
CA ALA A 86 1.76 -5.46 5.60
C ALA A 86 3.10 -6.24 5.66
N LEU A 87 3.86 -6.13 6.76
CA LEU A 87 5.13 -6.87 6.96
C LEU A 87 5.03 -7.95 8.04
N VAL A 88 3.82 -8.25 8.52
CA VAL A 88 3.64 -9.15 9.66
C VAL A 88 3.52 -10.62 9.20
N ASP A 89 3.39 -10.88 7.89
CA ASP A 89 3.40 -12.23 7.27
C ASP A 89 3.89 -12.23 5.81
#